data_AF-Q56S50-F1
#
_entry.id   AF-Q56S50-F1
#
_cell.length_a   1.000
_cell.length_b   1.000
_cell.length_c   1.000
_cell.angle_alpha   90.00
_cell.angle_beta   90.00
_cell.angle_gamma   90.00
#
_symmetry.space_group_name_H-M   'P 1'
#
loop_
_entity.id
_entity.type
_entity.pdbx_description
1 polymer ?
#
loop_
_entity_poly.entity_id
_entity_poly.type
_entity_poly.pdbx_seq_one_letter_code
_entity_poly.pdbx_strand_id
1 'polypeptide(L)'
;AADKIWEAALSYLNRGGVIIQAQSDPTKSLTDKGGKSTGIAKGAFTILSGQVCMLGLQKQLQTQRNLYLSQSNSPPCGGNPTPEMNTFCRTAIPDFISTVNFVKKQSDDKSKGPFSLDMPNFDKSSPFYFLNGICGTVTWNSISDLKADMGNNIKLTSSQLETAQLSRAIAIQQMYVTLSTVAQVMVNNDPAFSSTSSTGNSKNDFSAIAKQQFGVPYKASGQVCTEYQQVCQTWGSIPSSTGSTPGVLFNGTEFLGAINDYNGIMTPTINLLKQAKSSEYDNKSRDFIQEANTKGWI
;
A
#
# COMPACT_ATOMS: atom_id res chain seq x y z
N ALA A 1 -3.11 8.59 14.10
CA ALA A 1 -3.24 9.36 12.85
C ALA A 1 -4.65 9.27 12.28
N ALA A 2 -5.20 8.07 12.12
CA ALA A 2 -6.61 7.85 11.82
C ALA A 2 -7.55 8.56 12.82
N ASP A 3 -7.30 8.50 14.13
CA ASP A 3 -8.10 9.21 15.14
C ASP A 3 -8.16 10.73 14.94
N LYS A 4 -7.07 11.37 14.50
CA LYS A 4 -7.04 12.82 14.28
C LYS A 4 -7.75 13.22 12.99
N ILE A 5 -7.72 12.35 11.99
CA ILE A 5 -8.48 12.51 10.73
C ILE A 5 -9.95 12.23 10.98
N TRP A 6 -10.28 11.23 11.80
CA TRP A 6 -11.61 10.94 12.27
C TRP A 6 -12.14 12.06 13.16
N GLU A 7 -11.38 12.65 14.07
CA GLU A 7 -11.79 13.84 14.83
C GLU A 7 -12.00 15.06 13.93
N ALA A 8 -11.15 15.27 12.92
CA ALA A 8 -11.36 16.33 11.94
C ALA A 8 -12.61 16.07 11.08
N ALA A 9 -12.89 14.81 10.72
CA ALA A 9 -14.09 14.39 10.01
C ALA A 9 -15.35 14.38 10.89
N LEU A 10 -15.23 14.11 12.19
CA LEU A 10 -16.29 14.10 13.20
C LEU A 10 -16.66 15.54 13.59
N SER A 11 -15.66 16.43 13.70
CA SER A 11 -15.86 17.88 13.81
C SER A 11 -16.52 18.45 12.56
N TYR A 12 -16.25 17.88 11.39
CA TYR A 12 -16.87 18.22 10.11
C TYR A 12 -18.32 17.69 9.98
N LEU A 13 -18.60 16.47 10.45
CA LEU A 13 -19.96 15.93 10.61
C LEU A 13 -20.79 16.77 11.60
N ASN A 14 -20.20 17.17 12.73
CA ASN A 14 -20.81 18.04 13.74
C ASN A 14 -21.01 19.50 13.27
N ARG A 15 -20.50 19.90 12.09
CA ARG A 15 -20.69 21.22 11.46
C ARG A 15 -21.57 21.18 10.19
N GLY A 16 -22.42 20.15 10.08
CA GLY A 16 -23.37 20.01 8.97
C GLY A 16 -22.72 19.54 7.67
N GLY A 17 -21.62 18.79 7.74
CA GLY A 17 -21.10 18.05 6.61
C GLY A 17 -22.12 16.99 6.15
N VAL A 18 -22.43 16.99 4.86
CA VAL A 18 -23.43 16.16 4.18
C VAL A 18 -23.51 14.73 4.77
N ILE A 19 -24.65 14.39 5.38
CA ILE A 19 -24.94 13.10 6.05
C ILE A 19 -24.96 11.92 5.05
N ILE A 20 -25.09 12.20 3.75
CA ILE A 20 -25.12 11.18 2.70
C ILE A 20 -23.84 11.31 1.87
N GLN A 21 -22.85 10.46 2.18
CA GLN A 21 -21.69 10.28 1.32
C GLN A 21 -21.93 9.09 0.40
N ALA A 22 -21.71 9.27 -0.90
CA ALA A 22 -21.62 8.13 -1.81
C ALA A 22 -20.37 7.33 -1.42
N GLN A 23 -20.57 6.09 -0.98
CA GLN A 23 -19.48 5.15 -0.75
C GLN A 23 -18.62 5.05 -2.01
N SER A 24 -17.31 5.28 -1.86
CA SER A 24 -16.37 5.13 -2.98
C SER A 24 -16.37 3.68 -3.44
N ASP A 25 -16.72 3.46 -4.71
CA ASP A 25 -16.65 2.15 -5.36
C ASP A 25 -15.20 1.89 -5.82
N PRO A 26 -14.45 1.00 -5.14
CA PRO A 26 -13.05 0.72 -5.50
C PRO A 26 -12.93 0.03 -6.86
N THR A 27 -13.98 -0.63 -7.35
CA THR A 27 -13.97 -1.30 -8.65
C THR A 27 -13.90 -0.30 -9.80
N LYS A 28 -14.38 0.94 -9.61
CA LYS A 28 -14.19 2.04 -10.58
C LYS A 28 -12.73 2.45 -10.72
N SER A 29 -11.96 2.40 -9.62
CA SER A 29 -10.50 2.66 -9.68
C SER A 29 -9.76 1.59 -10.49
N LEU A 30 -10.31 0.38 -10.59
CA LEU A 30 -9.78 -0.72 -11.40
C LEU A 30 -10.28 -0.74 -12.85
N THR A 31 -11.50 -0.25 -13.12
CA THR A 31 -12.21 -0.46 -14.40
C THR A 31 -12.45 0.80 -15.23
N ASP A 32 -11.95 1.96 -14.81
CA ASP A 32 -12.14 3.21 -15.54
C ASP A 32 -11.64 3.09 -17.00
N LYS A 33 -12.57 3.28 -17.94
CA LYS A 33 -12.51 2.90 -19.38
C LYS A 33 -11.54 3.72 -20.25
N GLY A 34 -10.45 4.23 -19.68
CA GLY A 34 -9.44 5.05 -20.38
C GLY A 34 -8.14 4.33 -20.73
N GLY A 35 -8.00 3.02 -20.45
CA GLY A 35 -6.75 2.28 -20.66
C GLY A 35 -5.57 2.73 -19.78
N LYS A 36 -5.79 3.71 -18.92
CA LYS A 36 -4.88 4.16 -17.86
C LYS A 36 -5.47 3.64 -16.56
N SER A 37 -4.97 2.51 -16.07
CA SER A 37 -5.16 2.11 -14.66
C SER A 37 -5.03 3.37 -13.82
N THR A 38 -6.06 3.71 -13.03
CA THR A 38 -6.07 4.97 -12.26
C THR A 38 -4.76 5.12 -11.50
N GLY A 39 -4.28 6.34 -11.29
CA GLY A 39 -2.99 6.57 -10.61
C GLY A 39 -2.88 5.85 -9.27
N ILE A 40 -4.01 5.58 -8.60
CA ILE A 40 -4.10 4.85 -7.34
C ILE A 40 -3.86 3.35 -7.54
N ALA A 41 -4.55 2.70 -8.49
CA ALA A 41 -4.35 1.28 -8.77
C ALA A 41 -2.92 1.00 -9.27
N LYS A 42 -2.37 1.86 -10.14
CA LYS A 42 -0.96 1.79 -10.54
C LYS A 42 -0.02 2.01 -9.35
N GLY A 43 -0.36 2.94 -8.45
CA GLY A 43 0.38 3.18 -7.22
C GLY A 43 0.41 1.96 -6.29
N ALA A 44 -0.76 1.35 -6.04
CA ALA A 44 -0.89 0.12 -5.26
C ALA A 44 -0.06 -1.03 -5.84
N PHE A 45 -0.08 -1.21 -7.17
CA PHE A 45 0.74 -2.21 -7.85
C PHE A 45 2.24 -1.93 -7.69
N THR A 46 2.65 -0.67 -7.87
CA THR A 46 4.06 -0.25 -7.72
C THR A 46 4.55 -0.52 -6.29
N ILE A 47 3.74 -0.19 -5.29
CA ILE A 47 4.03 -0.45 -3.89
C ILE A 47 4.16 -1.95 -3.63
N LEU A 48 3.18 -2.76 -4.03
CA LEU A 48 3.22 -4.20 -3.80
C LEU A 48 4.45 -4.85 -4.47
N SER A 49 4.71 -4.50 -5.73
CA SER A 49 5.89 -5.00 -6.46
C SER A 49 7.20 -4.58 -5.78
N GLY A 50 7.29 -3.33 -5.33
CA GLY A 50 8.45 -2.82 -4.60
C GLY A 50 8.66 -3.53 -3.27
N GLN A 51 7.59 -3.80 -2.51
CA GLN A 51 7.65 -4.53 -1.25
C GLN A 51 8.09 -5.98 -1.43
N VAL A 52 7.58 -6.67 -2.46
CA VAL A 52 8.03 -8.03 -2.81
C VAL A 52 9.51 -8.04 -3.15
N CYS A 53 9.97 -7.09 -3.98
CA CYS A 53 11.38 -6.93 -4.30
C CYS A 53 12.24 -6.68 -3.04
N MET A 54 11.82 -5.76 -2.18
CA MET A 54 12.55 -5.41 -0.95
C MET A 54 12.67 -6.60 0.00
N LEU A 55 11.57 -7.31 0.22
CA LEU A 55 11.55 -8.49 1.09
C LEU A 55 12.36 -9.65 0.50
N GLY A 56 12.29 -9.87 -0.81
CA GLY A 56 13.10 -10.87 -1.50
C GLY A 56 14.60 -10.57 -1.37
N LEU A 57 14.99 -9.32 -1.64
CA LEU A 57 16.38 -8.87 -1.52
C LEU A 57 16.88 -8.97 -0.08
N GLN A 58 16.08 -8.54 0.90
CA GLN A 58 16.38 -8.67 2.32
C GLN A 58 16.65 -10.14 2.68
N LYS A 59 15.77 -11.06 2.27
CA LYS A 59 15.93 -12.49 2.55
C LYS A 59 17.18 -13.08 1.90
N GLN A 60 17.47 -12.73 0.64
CA GLN A 60 18.68 -13.20 -0.03
C GLN A 60 19.93 -12.71 0.68
N LEU A 61 19.98 -11.42 1.04
CA LEU A 61 21.12 -10.86 1.79
C LEU A 61 21.29 -11.52 3.15
N GLN A 62 20.19 -11.81 3.86
CA GLN A 62 20.21 -12.53 5.14
C GLN A 62 20.75 -13.95 4.97
N THR A 63 20.25 -14.70 3.99
CA THR A 63 20.72 -16.07 3.68
C THR A 63 22.20 -16.08 3.30
N GLN A 64 22.62 -15.17 2.42
CA GLN A 64 24.01 -15.06 1.97
C GLN A 64 24.94 -14.70 3.13
N ARG A 65 24.54 -13.75 3.97
CA ARG A 65 25.29 -13.37 5.17
C ARG A 65 25.44 -14.55 6.12
N ASN A 66 24.36 -15.29 6.39
CA ASN A 66 24.39 -16.45 7.26
C ASN A 66 25.30 -17.56 6.70
N LEU A 67 25.28 -17.79 5.39
CA LEU A 67 26.18 -18.72 4.70
C LEU A 67 27.65 -18.31 4.88
N TYR A 68 27.97 -17.03 4.75
CA TYR A 68 29.35 -16.59 4.93
C TYR A 68 29.80 -16.64 6.40
N LEU A 69 28.91 -16.34 7.34
CA LEU A 69 29.20 -16.45 8.77
C LEU A 69 29.39 -17.90 9.23
N SER A 70 28.73 -18.88 8.60
CA SER A 70 28.95 -20.30 8.90
C SER A 70 30.33 -20.80 8.45
N GLN A 71 31.00 -20.08 7.55
CA GLN A 71 32.35 -20.35 7.08
C GLN A 71 33.39 -19.59 7.91
N SER A 72 33.28 -19.64 9.24
CA SER A 72 34.02 -18.77 10.19
C SER A 72 35.55 -18.76 10.04
N ASN A 73 36.14 -19.80 9.44
CA ASN A 73 37.58 -19.94 9.23
C ASN A 73 38.05 -19.63 7.79
N SER A 74 37.13 -19.32 6.87
CA SER A 74 37.43 -19.11 5.45
C SER A 74 36.78 -17.84 4.92
N PRO A 75 37.36 -17.19 3.90
CA PRO A 75 36.70 -16.09 3.19
C PRO A 75 35.29 -16.51 2.71
N PRO A 76 34.33 -15.57 2.66
CA PRO A 76 34.55 -14.13 2.69
C PRO A 76 34.33 -13.45 4.06
N CYS A 77 33.69 -14.10 5.06
CA CYS A 77 33.56 -13.52 6.41
C CYS A 77 34.62 -14.01 7.41
N GLY A 78 35.25 -15.16 7.15
CA GLY A 78 36.34 -15.71 7.97
C GLY A 78 37.73 -15.28 7.47
N GLY A 79 38.74 -15.47 8.33
CA GLY A 79 40.13 -15.09 8.02
C GLY A 79 40.34 -13.58 8.06
N ASN A 80 40.79 -12.99 6.95
CA ASN A 80 41.07 -11.55 6.82
C ASN A 80 40.17 -10.90 5.74
N PRO A 81 38.88 -10.63 6.05
CA PRO A 81 37.94 -10.02 5.11
C PRO A 81 38.34 -8.59 4.73
N THR A 82 37.95 -8.14 3.53
CA THR A 82 38.07 -6.72 3.17
C THR A 82 37.22 -5.86 4.12
N PRO A 83 37.54 -4.56 4.31
CA PRO A 83 36.74 -3.68 5.17
C PRO A 83 35.25 -3.68 4.83
N GLU A 84 34.90 -3.67 3.54
CA GLU A 84 33.52 -3.68 3.04
C GLU A 84 32.83 -5.00 3.38
N MET A 85 33.53 -6.13 3.17
CA MET A 85 33.00 -7.45 3.49
C MET A 85 32.83 -7.62 4.99
N ASN A 86 33.80 -7.16 5.80
CA ASN A 86 33.70 -7.16 7.25
C ASN A 86 32.48 -6.35 7.73
N THR A 87 32.21 -5.19 7.13
CA THR A 87 31.00 -4.41 7.39
C THR A 87 29.74 -5.20 7.06
N PHE A 88 29.66 -5.83 5.89
CA PHE A 88 28.51 -6.67 5.51
C PHE A 88 28.30 -7.85 6.49
N CYS A 89 29.37 -8.58 6.83
CA CYS A 89 29.33 -9.71 7.75
C CYS A 89 28.87 -9.32 9.16
N ARG A 90 29.28 -8.13 9.64
CA ARG A 90 29.00 -7.68 11.02
C ARG A 90 27.75 -6.82 11.14
N THR A 91 27.21 -6.30 10.05
CA THR A 91 25.97 -5.52 10.06
C THR A 91 24.75 -6.43 9.94
N ALA A 92 23.79 -6.30 10.85
CA ALA A 92 22.51 -6.98 10.71
C ALA A 92 21.75 -6.43 9.48
N ILE A 93 21.17 -7.31 8.67
CA ILE A 93 20.33 -6.87 7.55
C ILE A 93 19.04 -6.26 8.13
N PRO A 94 18.77 -4.96 7.92
CA PRO A 94 17.59 -4.29 8.46
C PRO A 94 16.31 -4.78 7.78
N ASP A 95 15.15 -4.38 8.32
CA ASP A 95 13.88 -4.54 7.63
C ASP A 95 13.76 -3.48 6.52
N PHE A 96 13.80 -3.92 5.27
CA PHE A 96 13.77 -3.04 4.11
C PHE A 96 12.41 -2.35 3.98
N ILE A 97 11.32 -3.00 4.42
CA ILE A 97 9.97 -2.42 4.38
C ILE A 97 9.88 -1.20 5.30
N SER A 98 10.52 -1.25 6.46
CA SER A 98 10.52 -0.17 7.46
C SER A 98 11.24 1.11 7.02
N THR A 99 12.04 1.04 5.96
CA THR A 99 12.83 2.17 5.45
C THR A 99 11.98 3.23 4.73
N VAL A 100 10.78 2.85 4.30
CA VAL A 100 9.91 3.71 3.48
C VAL A 100 8.89 4.41 4.37
N ASN A 101 8.95 5.73 4.41
CA ASN A 101 8.00 6.56 5.15
C ASN A 101 7.56 7.79 4.35
N PHE A 102 6.37 7.70 3.75
CA PHE A 102 5.80 8.75 2.89
C PHE A 102 5.44 10.00 3.68
N VAL A 103 4.92 9.83 4.90
CA VAL A 103 4.53 10.94 5.78
C VAL A 103 5.74 11.74 6.21
N LYS A 104 6.82 11.06 6.63
CA LYS A 104 8.09 11.71 6.97
C LYS A 104 8.66 12.45 5.77
N LYS A 105 8.69 11.81 4.59
CA LYS A 105 9.19 12.44 3.36
C LYS A 105 8.46 13.75 3.04
N GLN A 106 7.14 13.76 3.15
CA GLN A 106 6.35 14.97 2.88
C GLN A 106 6.41 16.00 4.03
N SER A 107 6.52 15.56 5.28
CA SER A 107 6.60 16.44 6.44
C SER A 107 7.94 17.18 6.52
N ASP A 108 9.03 16.51 6.15
CA ASP A 108 10.38 17.09 6.17
C ASP A 108 10.62 18.03 4.98
N ASP A 109 9.96 17.79 3.83
CA ASP A 109 10.08 18.58 2.62
C ASP A 109 8.82 19.43 2.40
N LYS A 110 8.89 20.71 2.81
CA LYS A 110 7.77 21.67 2.72
C LYS A 110 7.47 22.14 1.29
N SER A 111 8.11 21.58 0.26
CA SER A 111 7.86 21.98 -1.12
C SER A 111 6.45 21.57 -1.58
N LYS A 112 5.91 22.30 -2.55
CA LYS A 112 4.60 21.99 -3.17
C LYS A 112 4.69 20.93 -4.27
N GLY A 113 5.90 20.45 -4.57
CA GLY A 113 6.23 19.71 -5.78
C GLY A 113 5.76 18.26 -5.78
N PRO A 114 5.97 17.55 -6.90
CA PRO A 114 5.86 16.10 -6.89
C PRO A 114 6.91 15.55 -5.92
N PHE A 115 6.42 14.86 -4.90
CA PHE A 115 7.23 14.08 -3.98
C PHE A 115 7.58 12.76 -4.64
N SER A 116 8.77 12.28 -4.31
CA SER A 116 9.29 11.00 -4.78
C SER A 116 9.99 10.31 -3.62
N LEU A 117 9.71 9.02 -3.44
CA LEU A 117 10.35 8.21 -2.42
C LEU A 117 10.77 6.86 -3.01
N ASP A 118 12.06 6.58 -2.89
CA ASP A 118 12.67 5.36 -3.37
C ASP A 118 12.32 4.18 -2.46
N MET A 119 12.37 2.96 -3.00
CA MET A 119 12.17 1.72 -2.27
C MET A 119 13.36 0.79 -2.56
N PRO A 120 14.11 0.32 -1.54
CA PRO A 120 14.14 0.83 -0.16
C PRO A 120 14.62 2.29 -0.07
N ASN A 121 14.48 2.92 1.10
CA ASN A 121 14.95 4.28 1.38
C ASN A 121 15.80 4.36 2.66
N PHE A 122 17.03 3.87 2.60
CA PHE A 122 17.99 3.98 3.68
C PHE A 122 18.56 5.39 3.83
N ASP A 123 18.94 5.72 5.07
CA ASP A 123 19.78 6.88 5.38
C ASP A 123 21.17 6.76 4.73
N LYS A 124 21.81 7.90 4.42
CA LYS A 124 23.15 7.96 3.82
C LYS A 124 24.25 7.27 4.64
N SER A 125 24.05 7.15 5.95
CA SER A 125 24.97 6.46 6.86
C SER A 125 24.81 4.93 6.84
N SER A 126 23.74 4.41 6.24
CA SER A 126 23.51 2.98 6.12
C SER A 126 24.50 2.35 5.14
N PRO A 127 25.11 1.20 5.47
CA PRO A 127 25.91 0.45 4.50
C PRO A 127 25.08 -0.09 3.34
N PHE A 128 23.75 -0.07 3.44
CA PHE A 128 22.80 -0.46 2.40
C PHE A 128 22.30 0.72 1.56
N TYR A 129 22.81 1.94 1.75
CA TYR A 129 22.37 3.15 1.02
C TYR A 129 22.43 2.98 -0.51
N PHE A 130 23.41 2.23 -1.00
CA PHE A 130 23.57 1.94 -2.44
C PHE A 130 22.39 1.15 -3.04
N LEU A 131 21.55 0.52 -2.22
CA LEU A 131 20.36 -0.22 -2.65
C LEU A 131 19.13 0.67 -2.82
N ASN A 132 19.20 1.95 -2.47
CA ASN A 132 18.05 2.84 -2.58
C ASN A 132 17.50 2.87 -4.00
N GLY A 133 16.19 2.69 -4.13
CA GLY A 133 15.47 2.75 -5.40
C GLY A 133 15.57 1.50 -6.27
N ILE A 134 16.32 0.48 -5.86
CA ILE A 134 16.46 -0.77 -6.63
C ILE A 134 15.11 -1.49 -6.84
N CYS A 135 14.16 -1.30 -5.92
CA CYS A 135 12.81 -1.84 -5.97
C CYS A 135 11.77 -0.81 -6.46
N GLY A 136 12.23 0.25 -7.12
CA GLY A 136 11.41 1.28 -7.72
C GLY A 136 11.16 2.47 -6.80
N THR A 137 10.30 3.37 -7.27
CA THR A 137 10.07 4.68 -6.68
C THR A 137 8.59 5.02 -6.76
N VAL A 138 8.02 5.57 -5.69
CA VAL A 138 6.63 6.05 -5.66
C VAL A 138 6.63 7.57 -5.73
N THR A 139 5.84 8.11 -6.64
CA THR A 139 5.68 9.55 -6.83
C THR A 139 4.26 10.01 -6.53
N TRP A 140 4.10 11.14 -5.84
CA TRP A 140 2.79 11.73 -5.56
C TRP A 140 2.87 13.24 -5.45
N ASN A 141 1.76 13.94 -5.70
CA ASN A 141 1.69 15.39 -5.48
C ASN A 141 1.12 15.68 -4.09
N SER A 142 1.62 16.68 -3.37
CA SER A 142 0.91 17.15 -2.18
C SER A 142 -0.40 17.83 -2.54
N ILE A 143 -1.26 18.05 -1.54
CA ILE A 143 -2.46 18.87 -1.66
C ILE A 143 -2.14 20.28 -1.13
N SER A 144 -1.13 20.92 -1.70
CA SER A 144 -0.59 22.21 -1.24
C SER A 144 -1.51 23.42 -1.48
N ASP A 145 -2.58 23.25 -2.25
CA ASP A 145 -3.52 24.33 -2.59
C ASP A 145 -4.59 24.55 -1.52
N LEU A 146 -4.62 23.71 -0.48
CA LEU A 146 -5.44 23.92 0.69
C LEU A 146 -4.96 25.16 1.44
N LYS A 147 -5.91 26.02 1.83
CA LYS A 147 -5.71 27.23 2.63
C LYS A 147 -6.50 27.12 3.93
N ALA A 148 -6.10 27.89 4.94
CA ALA A 148 -6.80 27.91 6.22
C ALA A 148 -8.25 28.45 6.08
N ASP A 149 -8.46 29.38 5.15
CA ASP A 149 -9.77 29.83 4.72
C ASP A 149 -10.01 29.34 3.30
N MET A 150 -10.99 28.44 3.15
CA MET A 150 -11.37 27.84 1.87
C MET A 150 -12.59 28.54 1.25
N GLY A 151 -13.08 29.64 1.84
CA GLY A 151 -14.36 30.25 1.48
C GLY A 151 -15.57 29.43 1.98
N ASN A 152 -16.79 29.86 1.64
CA ASN A 152 -18.04 29.15 1.96
C ASN A 152 -18.21 28.76 3.45
N ASN A 153 -17.77 29.61 4.38
CA ASN A 153 -17.75 29.36 5.83
C ASN A 153 -16.88 28.16 6.27
N ILE A 154 -15.95 27.69 5.44
CA ILE A 154 -15.03 26.60 5.75
C ILE A 154 -13.70 27.19 6.24
N LYS A 155 -13.52 27.19 7.57
CA LYS A 155 -12.28 27.60 8.24
C LYS A 155 -11.62 26.41 8.93
N LEU A 156 -10.39 26.12 8.54
CA LEU A 156 -9.55 25.06 9.10
C LEU A 156 -8.60 25.65 10.14
N THR A 157 -8.39 24.94 11.25
CA THR A 157 -7.26 25.24 12.14
C THR A 157 -5.93 24.91 11.45
N SER A 158 -4.81 25.45 11.96
CA SER A 158 -3.48 25.14 11.43
C SER A 158 -3.18 23.62 11.43
N SER A 159 -3.60 22.90 12.48
CA SER A 159 -3.43 21.44 12.57
C SER A 159 -4.30 20.67 11.58
N GLN A 160 -5.53 21.14 11.33
CA GLN A 160 -6.42 20.55 10.32
C GLN A 160 -5.89 20.78 8.91
N LEU A 161 -5.36 21.98 8.64
CA LEU A 161 -4.75 22.30 7.36
C LEU A 161 -3.51 21.43 7.10
N GLU A 162 -2.62 21.30 8.08
CA GLU A 162 -1.43 20.44 7.98
C GLU A 162 -1.81 18.98 7.73
N THR A 163 -2.78 18.46 8.48
CA THR A 163 -3.30 17.09 8.30
C THR A 163 -3.90 16.89 6.91
N ALA A 164 -4.67 17.86 6.42
CA ALA A 164 -5.28 17.79 5.10
C ALA A 164 -4.23 17.88 3.98
N GLN A 165 -3.17 18.67 4.15
CA GLN A 165 -2.03 18.74 3.23
C GLN A 165 -1.25 17.41 3.20
N LEU A 166 -1.07 16.75 4.34
CA LEU A 166 -0.41 15.44 4.49
C LEU A 166 -1.30 14.24 4.11
N SER A 167 -2.62 14.44 3.93
CA SER A 167 -3.60 13.37 3.73
C SER A 167 -3.20 12.36 2.66
N ARG A 168 -2.63 12.80 1.53
CA ARG A 168 -2.17 11.89 0.47
C ARG A 168 -1.00 11.02 0.90
N ALA A 169 0.01 11.58 1.56
CA ALA A 169 1.12 10.80 2.10
C ALA A 169 0.64 9.79 3.16
N ILE A 170 -0.32 10.18 4.01
CA ILE A 170 -0.93 9.28 5.00
C ILE A 170 -1.69 8.15 4.30
N ALA A 171 -2.47 8.46 3.26
CA ALA A 171 -3.21 7.46 2.49
C ALA A 171 -2.28 6.46 1.78
N ILE A 172 -1.19 6.94 1.18
CA ILE A 172 -0.15 6.08 0.58
C ILE A 172 0.51 5.22 1.66
N GLN A 173 0.83 5.79 2.83
CA GLN A 173 1.42 5.05 3.93
C GLN A 173 0.49 3.94 4.43
N GLN A 174 -0.81 4.18 4.53
CA GLN A 174 -1.77 3.15 4.94
C GLN A 174 -1.85 2.03 3.91
N MET A 175 -1.98 2.37 2.63
CA MET A 175 -1.93 1.40 1.52
C MET A 175 -0.64 0.57 1.54
N TYR A 176 0.50 1.21 1.82
CA TYR A 176 1.79 0.53 1.98
C TYR A 176 1.77 -0.46 3.14
N VAL A 177 1.28 -0.08 4.33
CA VAL A 177 1.18 -1.00 5.46
C VAL A 177 0.26 -2.17 5.13
N THR A 178 -0.90 -1.93 4.52
CA THR A 178 -1.85 -2.98 4.13
C THR A 178 -1.25 -3.97 3.14
N LEU A 179 -0.51 -3.49 2.13
CA LEU A 179 0.12 -4.35 1.13
C LEU A 179 1.35 -5.11 1.67
N SER A 180 1.96 -4.67 2.77
CA SER A 180 3.16 -5.31 3.31
C SER A 180 2.90 -6.75 3.76
N THR A 181 1.72 -7.05 4.30
CA THR A 181 1.32 -8.40 4.71
C THR A 181 1.18 -9.30 3.49
N VAL A 182 0.55 -8.79 2.42
CA VAL A 182 0.43 -9.44 1.11
C VAL A 182 1.83 -9.78 0.57
N ALA A 183 2.73 -8.79 0.52
CA ALA A 183 4.09 -8.97 0.02
C ALA A 183 4.89 -10.00 0.83
N GLN A 184 4.77 -9.97 2.16
CA GLN A 184 5.44 -10.90 3.05
C GLN A 184 4.96 -12.33 2.83
N VAL A 185 3.67 -12.48 2.60
CA VAL A 185 3.04 -13.75 2.28
C VAL A 185 3.50 -14.24 0.88
N MET A 186 3.59 -13.37 -0.15
CA MET A 186 4.17 -13.72 -1.48
C MET A 186 5.60 -14.26 -1.36
N VAL A 187 6.46 -13.52 -0.67
CA VAL A 187 7.88 -13.83 -0.55
C VAL A 187 8.13 -15.05 0.36
N ASN A 188 7.27 -15.29 1.35
CA ASN A 188 7.32 -16.52 2.16
C ASN A 188 6.86 -17.76 1.40
N ASN A 189 6.08 -17.59 0.34
CA ASN A 189 5.61 -18.68 -0.49
C ASN A 189 6.60 -19.11 -1.58
N ASP A 190 7.53 -18.21 -1.95
CA ASP A 190 8.52 -18.47 -2.99
C ASP A 190 9.52 -19.58 -2.55
N PRO A 191 9.59 -20.69 -3.31
CA PRO A 191 10.61 -21.72 -3.19
C PRO A 191 12.03 -21.24 -2.92
N ALA A 192 12.49 -20.24 -3.69
CA ALA A 192 13.86 -19.74 -3.68
C ALA A 192 14.19 -19.01 -2.38
N PHE A 193 13.17 -18.61 -1.61
CA PHE A 193 13.30 -17.96 -0.31
C PHE A 193 12.88 -18.87 0.86
N SER A 194 12.53 -20.12 0.59
CA SER A 194 12.22 -21.14 1.60
C SER A 194 13.50 -21.84 2.05
N SER A 195 13.68 -22.06 3.35
CA SER A 195 14.81 -22.81 3.91
C SER A 195 14.66 -24.32 3.77
N THR A 196 13.61 -24.79 3.10
CA THR A 196 13.25 -26.20 2.91
C THR A 196 13.51 -26.59 1.46
N SER A 197 14.67 -27.16 1.20
CA SER A 197 15.02 -27.79 -0.07
C SER A 197 14.10 -29.00 -0.33
N SER A 198 13.34 -29.00 -1.43
CA SER A 198 12.74 -30.22 -1.96
C SER A 198 13.11 -30.43 -3.44
N THR A 199 13.41 -31.68 -3.76
CA THR A 199 13.86 -32.20 -5.06
C THR A 199 12.67 -32.56 -5.95
N GLY A 200 11.75 -31.62 -6.17
CA GLY A 200 10.53 -31.86 -6.96
C GLY A 200 10.70 -31.52 -8.43
N ASN A 201 10.91 -32.53 -9.28
CA ASN A 201 10.76 -32.42 -10.73
C ASN A 201 9.27 -32.38 -11.13
N SER A 202 8.99 -31.72 -12.25
CA SER A 202 7.76 -31.77 -13.08
C SER A 202 6.70 -30.67 -12.90
N LYS A 203 6.14 -30.31 -14.07
CA LYS A 203 5.12 -29.31 -14.39
C LYS A 203 3.83 -29.48 -13.55
N ASN A 204 3.75 -28.81 -12.42
CA ASN A 204 2.50 -28.65 -11.67
C ASN A 204 2.18 -27.15 -11.55
N ASP A 205 0.90 -26.78 -11.66
CA ASP A 205 0.40 -25.40 -11.46
C ASP A 205 0.46 -24.94 -9.98
N PHE A 206 1.15 -25.72 -9.15
CA PHE A 206 1.31 -25.53 -7.72
C PHE A 206 2.71 -25.94 -7.29
N SER A 207 3.27 -25.24 -6.31
CA SER A 207 4.56 -25.58 -5.72
C SER A 207 4.37 -26.59 -4.59
N ALA A 208 5.09 -27.71 -4.62
CA ALA A 208 5.08 -28.73 -3.58
C ALA A 208 5.69 -28.26 -2.24
N ILE A 209 6.30 -27.07 -2.22
CA ILE A 209 6.89 -26.44 -1.04
C ILE A 209 6.15 -25.16 -0.62
N ALA A 210 5.13 -24.75 -1.37
CA ALA A 210 4.26 -23.67 -0.97
C ALA A 210 3.42 -24.10 0.26
N LYS A 211 3.58 -23.37 1.38
CA LYS A 211 2.79 -23.62 2.60
C LYS A 211 1.28 -23.35 2.41
N GLN A 212 0.93 -22.51 1.43
CA GLN A 212 -0.42 -22.10 1.03
C GLN A 212 -0.42 -21.88 -0.49
N GLN A 213 -1.48 -22.19 -1.23
CA GLN A 213 -1.49 -21.95 -2.67
C GLN A 213 -1.87 -20.49 -2.96
N PHE A 214 -1.30 -19.82 -3.97
CA PHE A 214 -1.63 -18.43 -4.31
C PHE A 214 -3.14 -18.17 -4.50
N GLY A 215 -3.89 -19.21 -4.91
CA GLY A 215 -5.28 -19.13 -5.32
C GLY A 215 -5.38 -19.08 -6.84
N VAL A 216 -6.50 -19.53 -7.36
CA VAL A 216 -6.82 -19.50 -8.80
C VAL A 216 -8.06 -18.63 -9.01
N PRO A 217 -8.13 -17.90 -10.13
CA PRO A 217 -9.32 -17.14 -10.47
C PRO A 217 -10.48 -18.07 -10.81
N TYR A 218 -11.70 -17.64 -10.51
CA TYR A 218 -12.95 -18.37 -10.69
C TYR A 218 -13.96 -17.54 -11.49
N LYS A 219 -14.72 -18.22 -12.34
CA LYS A 219 -15.90 -17.70 -13.02
C LYS A 219 -17.06 -17.57 -12.02
N ALA A 220 -18.08 -16.78 -12.37
CA ALA A 220 -19.34 -16.70 -11.60
C ALA A 220 -19.99 -18.08 -11.34
N SER A 221 -19.74 -19.04 -12.24
CA SER A 221 -20.21 -20.42 -12.14
C SER A 221 -19.45 -21.29 -11.14
N GLY A 222 -18.40 -20.76 -10.47
CA GLY A 222 -17.58 -21.54 -9.55
C GLY A 222 -16.56 -22.47 -10.25
N GLN A 223 -16.30 -22.27 -11.54
CA GLN A 223 -15.24 -22.97 -12.27
C GLN A 223 -13.95 -22.16 -12.30
N VAL A 224 -12.80 -22.83 -12.22
CA VAL A 224 -11.48 -22.20 -12.36
C VAL A 224 -11.33 -21.58 -13.74
N CYS A 225 -10.80 -20.37 -13.78
CA CYS A 225 -10.39 -19.70 -15.00
C CYS A 225 -9.07 -20.27 -15.50
N THR A 226 -9.06 -20.68 -16.76
CA THR A 226 -7.92 -21.33 -17.42
C THR A 226 -7.20 -20.41 -18.40
N GLU A 227 -7.83 -19.29 -18.80
CA GLU A 227 -7.33 -18.37 -19.81
C GLU A 227 -7.52 -16.92 -19.37
N TYR A 228 -6.59 -16.04 -19.75
CA TYR A 228 -6.58 -14.63 -19.35
C TYR A 228 -7.81 -13.84 -19.86
N GLN A 229 -8.39 -14.24 -20.98
CA GLN A 229 -9.53 -13.58 -21.62
C GLN A 229 -10.87 -13.92 -20.95
N GLN A 230 -10.90 -14.86 -20.00
CA GLN A 230 -12.13 -15.27 -19.32
C GLN A 230 -12.58 -14.24 -18.28
N VAL A 231 -13.91 -14.06 -18.14
CA VAL A 231 -14.50 -13.20 -17.11
C VAL A 231 -14.42 -13.90 -15.76
N CYS A 232 -13.35 -13.64 -15.03
CA CYS A 232 -13.11 -14.16 -13.69
C CYS A 232 -13.57 -13.13 -12.66
N GLN A 233 -14.40 -13.56 -11.71
CA GLN A 233 -15.05 -12.66 -10.74
C GLN A 233 -14.56 -12.90 -9.32
N THR A 234 -14.11 -14.11 -9.00
CA THR A 234 -13.70 -14.48 -7.65
C THR A 234 -12.34 -15.19 -7.68
N TRP A 235 -11.67 -15.26 -6.53
CA TRP A 235 -10.44 -16.03 -6.34
C TRP A 235 -10.69 -17.09 -5.28
N GLY A 236 -10.11 -18.27 -5.43
CA GLY A 236 -10.34 -19.40 -4.54
C GLY A 236 -9.26 -20.47 -4.64
N SER A 237 -9.36 -21.53 -3.86
CA SER A 237 -8.34 -22.58 -3.83
C SER A 237 -8.33 -23.37 -5.12
N ILE A 238 -7.20 -23.98 -5.47
CA ILE A 238 -7.19 -24.95 -6.57
C ILE A 238 -8.08 -26.14 -6.17
N PRO A 239 -9.06 -26.56 -6.99
CA PRO A 239 -9.85 -27.75 -6.72
C PRO A 239 -8.95 -28.98 -6.73
N SER A 240 -8.72 -29.54 -5.54
CA SER A 240 -8.12 -30.85 -5.24
C SER A 240 -7.15 -31.42 -6.29
N SER A 241 -5.85 -31.17 -6.12
CA SER A 241 -4.86 -32.22 -6.39
C SER A 241 -4.56 -32.93 -5.08
N THR A 242 -4.49 -34.26 -5.09
CA THR A 242 -4.11 -35.06 -3.91
C THR A 242 -2.77 -34.56 -3.38
N GLY A 243 -2.77 -33.86 -2.23
CA GLY A 243 -1.57 -33.28 -1.62
C GLY A 243 -1.56 -31.74 -1.50
N SER A 244 -2.57 -31.02 -2.00
CA SER A 244 -2.66 -29.55 -1.86
C SER A 244 -3.43 -29.13 -0.60
N THR A 245 -2.85 -28.22 0.19
CA THR A 245 -3.56 -27.54 1.29
C THR A 245 -4.65 -26.62 0.72
N PRO A 246 -5.91 -26.69 1.19
CA PRO A 246 -7.03 -25.94 0.63
C PRO A 246 -7.01 -24.43 0.95
N GLY A 247 -6.00 -23.93 1.67
CA GLY A 247 -5.85 -22.52 2.00
C GLY A 247 -5.32 -21.73 0.82
N VAL A 248 -6.04 -20.65 0.45
CA VAL A 248 -5.52 -19.65 -0.49
C VAL A 248 -4.75 -18.57 0.22
N LEU A 249 -3.65 -18.17 -0.41
CA LEU A 249 -2.83 -17.03 -0.07
C LEU A 249 -3.56 -15.72 -0.31
N PHE A 250 -4.31 -15.67 -1.42
CA PHE A 250 -5.10 -14.52 -1.83
C PHE A 250 -6.57 -14.90 -2.02
N ASN A 251 -7.44 -14.12 -1.40
CA ASN A 251 -8.87 -14.14 -1.64
C ASN A 251 -9.27 -13.13 -2.75
N GLY A 252 -8.30 -12.41 -3.32
CA GLY A 252 -8.49 -11.47 -4.43
C GLY A 252 -9.03 -10.11 -3.98
N THR A 253 -9.20 -9.89 -2.67
CA THR A 253 -9.68 -8.62 -2.11
C THR A 253 -8.57 -7.78 -1.51
N GLU A 254 -7.35 -8.30 -1.38
CA GLU A 254 -6.23 -7.63 -0.70
C GLU A 254 -5.85 -6.32 -1.40
N PHE A 255 -5.80 -6.36 -2.73
CA PHE A 255 -5.51 -5.19 -3.57
C PHE A 255 -6.65 -4.16 -3.52
N LEU A 256 -7.90 -4.64 -3.50
CA LEU A 256 -9.09 -3.79 -3.33
C LEU A 256 -9.15 -3.16 -1.93
N GLY A 257 -8.76 -3.90 -0.90
CA GLY A 257 -8.64 -3.43 0.48
C GLY A 257 -7.64 -2.30 0.60
N ALA A 258 -6.45 -2.45 -0.01
CA ALA A 258 -5.44 -1.41 -0.02
C ALA A 258 -5.90 -0.12 -0.74
N ILE A 259 -6.65 -0.26 -1.85
CA ILE A 259 -7.28 0.87 -2.54
C ILE A 259 -8.38 1.50 -1.68
N ASN A 260 -9.19 0.69 -0.98
CA ASN A 260 -10.22 1.17 -0.07
C ASN A 260 -9.62 1.96 1.09
N ASP A 261 -8.51 1.52 1.67
CA ASP A 261 -7.82 2.24 2.74
C ASP A 261 -7.33 3.61 2.27
N TYR A 262 -6.73 3.66 1.08
CA TYR A 262 -6.32 4.91 0.45
C TYR A 262 -7.53 5.85 0.26
N ASN A 263 -8.61 5.32 -0.32
CA ASN A 263 -9.82 6.09 -0.58
C ASN A 263 -10.49 6.56 0.72
N GLY A 264 -10.52 5.73 1.76
CA GLY A 264 -11.07 6.08 3.06
C GLY A 264 -10.37 7.27 3.71
N ILE A 265 -9.05 7.34 3.62
CA ILE A 265 -8.26 8.47 4.14
C ILE A 265 -8.40 9.72 3.25
N MET A 266 -8.46 9.54 1.93
CA MET A 266 -8.51 10.65 0.98
C MET A 266 -9.90 11.30 0.86
N THR A 267 -10.98 10.54 1.06
CA THR A 267 -12.36 10.99 0.82
C THR A 267 -12.70 12.27 1.58
N PRO A 268 -12.42 12.42 2.89
CA PRO A 268 -12.69 13.66 3.62
C PRO A 268 -12.01 14.88 2.98
N THR A 269 -10.74 14.74 2.58
CA THR A 269 -9.98 15.84 1.99
C THR A 269 -10.46 16.18 0.58
N ILE A 270 -10.84 15.18 -0.21
CA ILE A 270 -11.44 15.40 -1.54
C ILE A 270 -12.79 16.12 -1.42
N ASN A 271 -13.62 15.74 -0.44
CA ASN A 271 -14.92 16.38 -0.22
C ASN A 271 -14.75 17.83 0.22
N LEU A 272 -13.78 18.11 1.11
CA LEU A 272 -13.42 19.47 1.50
C LEU A 272 -13.03 20.33 0.29
N LEU A 273 -12.23 19.79 -0.63
CA LEU A 273 -11.85 20.47 -1.87
C LEU A 273 -13.04 20.68 -2.82
N LYS A 274 -13.97 19.72 -2.90
CA LYS A 274 -15.19 19.85 -3.71
C LYS A 274 -16.09 20.96 -3.17
N GLN A 275 -16.32 21.00 -1.86
CA GLN A 275 -17.14 22.03 -1.20
C GLN A 275 -16.55 23.43 -1.29
N ALA A 276 -15.22 23.54 -1.26
CA ALA A 276 -14.55 24.82 -1.50
C ALA A 276 -14.75 25.33 -2.94
N LYS A 277 -15.01 24.43 -3.90
CA LYS A 277 -15.17 24.76 -5.33
C LYS A 277 -16.62 24.85 -5.80
N SER A 278 -17.56 24.23 -5.09
CA SER A 278 -18.99 24.17 -5.45
C SER A 278 -19.83 24.87 -4.38
N SER A 279 -20.45 26.01 -4.71
CA SER A 279 -21.39 26.68 -3.80
C SER A 279 -22.84 26.23 -4.02
N GLU A 280 -23.19 25.63 -5.16
CA GLU A 280 -24.58 25.57 -5.61
C GLU A 280 -25.36 24.38 -5.03
N TYR A 281 -24.76 23.18 -5.00
CA TYR A 281 -25.42 21.97 -4.48
C TYR A 281 -25.30 21.85 -2.96
N ASP A 282 -24.16 22.27 -2.39
CA ASP A 282 -23.91 22.19 -0.96
C ASP A 282 -24.68 23.25 -0.16
N ASN A 283 -24.92 24.44 -0.72
CA ASN A 283 -25.85 25.40 -0.10
C ASN A 283 -27.26 24.82 -0.05
N LYS A 284 -27.74 24.19 -1.12
CA LYS A 284 -29.05 23.52 -1.11
C LYS A 284 -29.13 22.36 -0.13
N SER A 285 -28.06 21.59 0.08
CA SER A 285 -28.04 20.55 1.12
C SER A 285 -28.03 21.14 2.53
N ARG A 286 -27.32 22.26 2.76
CA ARG A 286 -27.35 22.99 4.04
C ARG A 286 -28.70 23.63 4.30
N ASP A 287 -29.29 24.27 3.29
CA ASP A 287 -30.63 24.84 3.32
C ASP A 287 -31.67 23.75 3.59
N PHE A 288 -31.54 22.57 2.95
CA PHE A 288 -32.40 21.43 3.23
C PHE A 288 -32.30 20.96 4.68
N ILE A 289 -31.08 20.80 5.23
CA ILE A 289 -30.90 20.38 6.64
C ILE A 289 -31.46 21.45 7.59
N GLN A 290 -31.19 22.72 7.31
CA GLN A 290 -31.68 23.83 8.11
C GLN A 290 -33.22 23.90 8.06
N GLU A 291 -33.80 23.74 6.88
CA GLU A 291 -35.24 23.66 6.68
C GLU A 291 -35.83 22.45 7.40
N ALA A 292 -35.24 21.27 7.26
CA ALA A 292 -35.67 20.05 7.93
C ALA A 292 -35.65 20.18 9.46
N ASN A 293 -34.61 20.80 10.05
CA ASN A 293 -34.55 21.13 11.48
C ASN A 293 -35.65 22.13 11.87
N THR A 294 -35.84 23.22 11.12
CA THR A 294 -36.91 24.20 11.42
C THR A 294 -38.32 23.64 11.24
N LYS A 295 -38.49 22.62 10.40
CA LYS A 295 -39.77 21.94 10.12
C LYS A 295 -39.97 20.70 11.01
N GLY A 296 -39.00 20.35 11.85
CA GLY A 296 -39.06 19.21 12.78
C GLY A 296 -39.03 17.84 12.11
N TRP A 297 -38.45 17.74 10.91
CA TRP A 297 -38.27 16.46 10.21
C TRP A 297 -37.06 15.68 10.73
N ILE A 298 -36.16 16.39 11.42
CA ILE A 298 -34.95 15.94 12.12
C ILE A 298 -34.80 16.83 13.34
#